data_AF-M4BBM5-F1
#
_entry.id   AF-M4BBM5-F1
#
_cell.length_a   1.000
_cell.length_b   1.000
_cell.length_c   1.000
_cell.angle_alpha   90.00
_cell.angle_beta   90.00
_cell.angle_gamma   90.00
#
_symmetry.space_group_name_H-M   'P 1'
#
loop_
_entity.id
_entity.type
_entity.pdbx_description
1 polymer ?
#
loop_
_entity_poly.entity_id
_entity_poly.type
_entity_poly.pdbx_seq_one_letter_code
_entity_poly.pdbx_strand_id
1 'polypeptide(L)'
;MLSVGSSLDNAPSEVGAIKSPRCRRQVWLRNGRGERLGYAASWIHVDDVGAVFKDTKIPIGKNIMQHKTELYREMISVFCGHSRALEIAFGAPGPFWGRSYLFWSGGRPVTFVYEVFSPLLEKYMGKVLLKT
;
A
#
# COMPACT_ATOMS: atom_id res chain seq x y z
N MET A 1 -0.28 12.68 -5.99
CA MET A 1 0.31 12.48 -4.66
C MET A 1 -0.01 13.71 -3.83
N LEU A 2 -0.20 13.54 -2.51
CA LEU A 2 -0.43 14.62 -1.56
C LEU A 2 0.87 14.88 -0.80
N SER A 3 1.35 16.12 -0.74
CA SER A 3 2.48 16.47 0.12
C SER A 3 2.05 16.44 1.58
N VAL A 4 2.81 15.75 2.43
CA VAL A 4 2.53 15.64 3.87
C VAL A 4 3.69 16.18 4.73
N GLY A 5 4.78 16.63 4.09
CA GLY A 5 5.91 17.24 4.77
C GLY A 5 6.52 16.30 5.82
N SER A 6 6.68 16.80 7.05
CA SER A 6 7.15 16.02 8.21
C SER A 6 6.02 15.37 9.01
N SER A 7 4.75 15.63 8.66
CA SER A 7 3.62 15.03 9.35
C SER A 7 3.61 13.51 9.17
N LEU A 8 3.17 12.79 10.21
CA LEU A 8 2.89 11.37 10.11
C LEU A 8 1.58 11.11 9.34
N ASP A 9 0.69 12.10 9.23
CA ASP A 9 -0.52 12.01 8.40
C ASP A 9 -1.38 10.77 8.73
N ASN A 10 -1.53 10.49 10.03
CA ASN A 10 -2.19 9.30 10.59
C ASN A 10 -1.68 7.96 10.02
N ALA A 11 -0.46 7.94 9.48
CA ALA A 11 0.20 6.73 9.06
C ALA A 11 0.60 5.89 10.29
N PRO A 12 0.76 4.57 10.12
CA PRO A 12 1.45 3.72 11.08
C PRO A 12 2.82 4.30 11.48
N SER A 13 3.29 4.00 12.70
CA SER A 13 4.54 4.55 13.24
C SER A 13 5.77 4.18 12.40
N GLU A 14 5.71 3.07 11.66
CA GLU A 14 6.76 2.57 10.78
C GLU A 14 7.04 3.51 9.59
N VAL A 15 6.14 4.48 9.31
CA VAL A 15 6.44 5.58 8.37
C VAL A 15 7.68 6.39 8.80
N GLY A 16 8.04 6.34 10.09
CA GLY A 16 9.23 6.98 10.65
C GLY A 16 10.53 6.54 9.96
N ALA A 17 10.56 5.35 9.35
CA ALA A 17 11.70 4.89 8.56
C ALA A 17 11.95 5.71 7.29
N ILE A 18 10.93 6.40 6.75
CA ILE A 18 11.05 7.20 5.53
C ILE A 18 11.49 8.61 5.89
N LYS A 19 12.50 9.17 5.22
CA LYS A 19 12.97 10.54 5.47
C LYS A 19 11.92 11.59 5.06
N SER A 20 11.76 12.66 5.85
CA SER A 20 10.98 13.84 5.48
C SER A 20 11.74 14.78 4.53
N PRO A 21 11.05 15.63 3.75
CA PRO A 21 9.60 15.69 3.60
C PRO A 21 9.06 14.51 2.78
N ARG A 22 7.80 14.12 3.04
CA ARG A 22 7.15 12.97 2.41
C ARG A 22 5.95 13.38 1.56
N CYS A 23 5.62 12.52 0.62
CA CYS A 23 4.37 12.50 -0.13
C CYS A 23 3.57 11.24 0.22
N ARG A 24 2.25 11.37 0.38
CA ARG A 24 1.31 10.26 0.45
C ARG A 24 0.67 10.00 -0.91
N ARG A 25 0.51 8.74 -1.26
CA ARG A 25 -0.38 8.28 -2.32
C ARG A 25 -1.39 7.30 -1.74
N GLN A 26 -2.65 7.46 -2.10
CA GLN A 26 -3.71 6.51 -1.78
C GLN A 26 -4.36 6.05 -3.08
N VAL A 27 -4.59 4.75 -3.22
CA VAL A 27 -5.19 4.17 -4.41
C VAL A 27 -6.15 3.04 -4.05
N TRP A 28 -7.17 2.91 -4.90
CA TRP A 28 -8.01 1.71 -4.94
C TRP A 28 -7.45 0.76 -6.00
N LEU A 29 -7.15 -0.47 -5.59
CA LEU A 29 -6.79 -1.54 -6.51
C LEU A 29 -8.08 -2.15 -7.07
N ARG A 30 -8.22 -2.11 -8.38
CA ARG A 30 -9.40 -2.61 -9.09
C ARG A 30 -9.03 -3.67 -10.11
N ASN A 31 -9.90 -4.65 -10.31
CA ASN A 31 -9.78 -5.56 -11.45
C ASN A 31 -10.35 -4.93 -12.73
N GLY A 32 -10.32 -5.66 -13.85
CA GLY A 32 -10.82 -5.20 -15.15
C GLY A 32 -12.33 -4.89 -15.18
N ARG A 33 -13.12 -5.36 -14.20
CA ARG A 33 -14.54 -5.02 -14.02
C ARG A 33 -14.76 -3.79 -13.15
N GLY A 34 -13.70 -3.20 -12.61
CA GLY A 34 -13.77 -2.06 -11.70
C GLY A 34 -14.09 -2.43 -10.24
N GLU A 35 -14.18 -3.73 -9.88
CA GLU A 35 -14.41 -4.16 -8.50
C GLU A 35 -13.22 -3.71 -7.62
N ARG A 36 -13.48 -3.06 -6.47
CA ARG A 36 -12.43 -2.66 -5.52
C ARG A 36 -11.98 -3.89 -4.74
N LEU A 37 -10.79 -4.40 -5.07
CA LEU A 37 -10.23 -5.60 -4.46
C LEU A 37 -9.13 -5.30 -3.44
N GLY A 38 -8.68 -4.05 -3.38
CA GLY A 38 -7.76 -3.62 -2.33
C GLY A 38 -7.68 -2.11 -2.22
N TYR A 39 -7.10 -1.68 -1.12
CA TYR A 39 -6.72 -0.32 -0.82
C TYR A 39 -5.23 -0.30 -0.51
N ALA A 40 -4.52 0.71 -1.02
CA ALA A 40 -3.12 0.91 -0.66
C ALA A 40 -2.87 2.38 -0.36
N ALA A 41 -2.13 2.63 0.72
CA ALA A 41 -1.50 3.89 1.02
C ALA A 41 0.02 3.71 0.99
N SER A 42 0.74 4.69 0.44
CA SER A 42 2.19 4.68 0.45
C SER A 42 2.75 6.04 0.79
N TRP A 43 3.84 6.07 1.54
CA TRP A 43 4.59 7.26 1.91
C TRP A 43 6.00 7.16 1.36
N ILE A 44 6.42 8.22 0.70
CA ILE A 44 7.70 8.29 -0.01
C ILE A 44 8.36 9.63 0.25
N HIS A 45 9.67 9.66 0.35
CA HIS A 45 10.43 10.90 0.39
C HIS A 45 10.28 11.66 -0.94
N VAL A 46 10.10 12.99 -0.90
CA VAL A 46 9.78 13.78 -2.11
C VAL A 46 10.79 13.59 -3.24
N ASP A 47 12.09 13.50 -2.92
CA ASP A 47 13.16 13.38 -3.92
C ASP A 47 13.22 11.97 -4.53
N ASP A 48 12.67 10.97 -3.83
CA ASP A 48 12.65 9.59 -4.30
C ASP A 48 11.44 9.28 -5.21
N VAL A 49 10.47 10.20 -5.31
CA VAL A 49 9.25 10.00 -6.09
C VAL A 49 9.57 9.64 -7.55
N GLY A 50 10.48 10.38 -8.19
CA GLY A 50 10.84 10.14 -9.58
C GLY A 50 11.64 8.85 -9.79
N ALA A 51 12.37 8.40 -8.78
CA ALA A 51 13.15 7.16 -8.84
C ALA A 51 12.28 5.91 -8.65
N VAL A 52 11.26 5.99 -7.79
CA VAL A 52 10.35 4.86 -7.48
C VAL A 52 9.10 4.85 -8.37
N PHE A 53 8.63 6.02 -8.79
CA PHE A 53 7.41 6.21 -9.59
C PHE A 53 7.69 7.10 -10.81
N LYS A 54 8.34 6.54 -11.83
CA LYS A 54 8.52 7.24 -13.11
C LYS A 54 7.20 7.60 -13.79
N ASP A 55 6.14 6.86 -13.47
CA ASP A 55 4.76 7.13 -13.86
C ASP A 55 3.86 6.91 -12.63
N THR A 56 3.30 8.01 -12.14
CA THR A 56 2.44 8.04 -10.94
C THR A 56 1.02 7.56 -11.22
N LYS A 57 0.64 7.34 -12.48
CA LYS A 57 -0.68 6.85 -12.91
C LYS A 57 -0.77 5.32 -12.94
N ILE A 58 0.37 4.62 -12.94
CA ILE A 58 0.40 3.15 -12.94
C ILE A 58 0.58 2.55 -11.53
N PRO A 59 0.15 1.29 -11.29
CA PRO A 59 0.41 0.59 -10.04
C PRO A 59 1.91 0.45 -9.75
N ILE A 60 2.27 0.44 -8.47
CA ILE A 60 3.68 0.41 -8.02
C ILE A 60 4.43 -0.77 -8.66
N GLY A 61 3.83 -1.97 -8.60
CA GLY A 61 4.44 -3.17 -9.17
C GLY A 61 4.69 -3.08 -10.67
N LYS A 62 3.80 -2.42 -11.44
CA LYS A 62 3.99 -2.21 -12.88
C LYS A 62 5.15 -1.25 -13.15
N ASN A 63 5.29 -0.20 -12.33
CA ASN A 63 6.40 0.75 -12.43
C ASN A 63 7.75 0.05 -12.19
N ILE A 64 7.84 -0.74 -11.12
CA ILE A 64 9.03 -1.53 -10.75
C ILE A 64 9.41 -2.49 -11.88
N MET A 65 8.45 -3.26 -12.40
CA MET A 65 8.69 -4.24 -13.47
C MET A 65 9.13 -3.57 -14.79
N GLN A 66 8.50 -2.45 -15.18
CA GLN A 66 8.81 -1.77 -16.44
C GLN A 66 10.20 -1.14 -16.44
N HIS A 67 10.69 -0.69 -15.28
CA HIS A 67 11.99 -0.03 -15.18
C HIS A 67 13.11 -0.93 -14.63
N LYS A 68 12.81 -2.22 -14.40
CA LYS A 68 13.76 -3.20 -13.85
C LYS A 68 14.45 -2.69 -12.58
N THR A 69 13.74 -1.90 -11.78
CA THR A 69 14.28 -1.35 -10.55
C THR A 69 14.38 -2.48 -9.52
N GLU A 70 15.59 -2.86 -9.14
CA GLU A 70 15.80 -3.82 -8.07
C GLU A 70 15.44 -3.14 -6.74
N LEU A 71 14.32 -3.56 -6.16
CA LEU A 71 13.87 -3.10 -4.84
C LEU A 71 13.82 -4.28 -3.90
N TYR A 72 14.62 -4.23 -2.84
CA TYR A 72 14.46 -5.17 -1.73
C TYR A 72 13.20 -4.81 -0.97
N ARG A 73 12.37 -5.83 -0.67
CA ARG A 73 11.12 -5.67 0.06
C ARG A 73 11.28 -6.29 1.44
N GLU A 74 11.16 -5.46 2.46
CA GLU A 74 11.14 -5.88 3.84
C GLU A 74 9.70 -5.89 4.35
N MET A 75 9.18 -7.07 4.70
CA MET A 75 7.84 -7.19 5.28
C MET A 75 7.86 -6.73 6.73
N ILE A 76 6.99 -5.78 7.07
CA ILE A 76 6.94 -5.18 8.40
C ILE A 76 5.84 -5.83 9.23
N SER A 77 4.64 -5.95 8.69
CA SER A 77 3.54 -6.61 9.39
C SER A 77 2.52 -7.24 8.45
N VAL A 78 1.80 -8.22 9.00
CA VAL A 78 0.54 -8.75 8.47
C VAL A 78 -0.48 -8.64 9.58
N PHE A 79 -1.65 -8.12 9.28
CA PHE A 79 -2.67 -7.83 10.28
C PHE A 79 -4.07 -8.16 9.78
N CYS A 80 -4.97 -8.38 10.72
CA CYS A 80 -6.38 -8.64 10.50
C CYS A 80 -7.18 -7.73 11.43
N GLY A 81 -8.10 -6.94 10.89
CA GLY A 81 -8.84 -5.96 11.68
C GLY A 81 -10.12 -5.48 11.03
N HIS A 82 -10.79 -4.54 11.69
CA HIS A 82 -12.08 -3.99 11.25
C HIS A 82 -11.94 -2.50 10.97
N SER A 83 -12.67 -2.01 9.97
CA SER A 83 -12.72 -0.58 9.64
C SER A 83 -14.01 -0.24 8.92
N ARG A 84 -14.83 0.61 9.56
CA ARG A 84 -16.12 1.03 9.01
C ARG A 84 -15.99 1.72 7.65
N ALA A 85 -14.95 2.53 7.47
CA ALA A 85 -14.67 3.21 6.21
C ALA A 85 -14.36 2.20 5.09
N LEU A 86 -13.62 1.14 5.39
CA LEU A 86 -13.31 0.08 4.42
C LEU A 86 -14.53 -0.79 4.12
N GLU A 87 -15.39 -1.09 5.10
CA GLU A 87 -16.66 -1.79 4.85
C GLU A 87 -17.52 -1.05 3.85
N ILE A 88 -17.70 0.27 4.05
CA ILE A 88 -18.45 1.12 3.12
C ILE A 88 -17.76 1.17 1.75
N ALA A 89 -16.43 1.32 1.72
CA ALA A 89 -15.71 1.48 0.47
C ALA A 89 -15.64 0.20 -0.38
N PHE A 90 -15.52 -0.96 0.26
CA PHE A 90 -15.53 -2.27 -0.40
C PHE A 90 -16.94 -2.81 -0.63
N GLY A 91 -17.94 -2.34 0.13
CA GLY A 91 -19.29 -2.90 0.08
C GLY A 91 -19.39 -4.30 0.69
N ALA A 92 -18.46 -4.66 1.57
CA ALA A 92 -18.38 -5.97 2.20
C ALA A 92 -17.93 -5.83 3.67
N PRO A 93 -18.52 -6.58 4.61
CA PRO A 93 -18.08 -6.56 6.01
C PRO A 93 -16.68 -7.18 6.13
N GLY A 94 -15.93 -6.74 7.13
CA GLY A 94 -14.66 -7.35 7.48
C GLY A 94 -14.82 -8.74 8.14
N PRO A 95 -13.74 -9.31 8.70
CA PRO A 95 -12.45 -8.64 8.92
C PRO A 95 -11.66 -8.44 7.63
N PHE A 96 -10.76 -7.47 7.66
CA PHE A 96 -9.86 -7.13 6.56
C PHE A 96 -8.46 -7.59 6.88
N TRP A 97 -7.92 -8.44 6.01
CA TRP A 97 -6.49 -8.72 6.00
C TRP A 97 -5.74 -7.57 5.35
N GLY A 98 -4.59 -7.24 5.90
CA GLY A 98 -3.69 -6.28 5.32
C GLY A 98 -2.24 -6.59 5.67
N ARG A 99 -1.36 -5.82 5.08
CA ARG A 99 0.08 -5.92 5.31
C ARG A 99 0.74 -4.58 5.13
N SER A 100 1.90 -4.41 5.75
CA SER A 100 2.79 -3.30 5.48
C SER A 100 4.20 -3.77 5.20
N TYR A 101 4.93 -3.00 4.40
CA TYR A 101 6.30 -3.31 4.03
C TYR A 101 7.07 -2.06 3.62
N LEU A 102 8.39 -2.14 3.68
CA LEU A 102 9.32 -1.14 3.16
C LEU A 102 9.90 -1.60 1.82
N PHE A 103 10.02 -0.66 0.89
CA PHE A 103 10.93 -0.79 -0.24
C PHE A 103 12.25 -0.13 0.08
N TRP A 104 13.32 -0.85 -0.23
CA TRP A 104 14.69 -0.42 -0.08
C TRP A 104 15.36 -0.19 -1.43
N SER A 105 16.12 0.89 -1.53
CA SER A 105 16.97 1.22 -2.67
C SER A 105 18.23 1.90 -2.18
N GLY A 106 19.40 1.52 -2.71
CA GLY A 106 20.68 2.12 -2.30
C GLY A 106 20.98 1.99 -0.80
N GLY A 107 20.59 0.86 -0.18
CA GLY A 107 20.86 0.57 1.23
C GLY A 107 20.00 1.34 2.24
N ARG A 108 18.95 2.04 1.79
CA ARG A 108 18.02 2.76 2.68
C ARG A 108 16.55 2.52 2.29
N PRO A 109 15.60 2.64 3.24
CA PRO A 109 14.19 2.59 2.92
C PRO A 109 13.76 3.85 2.17
N VAL A 110 13.07 3.68 1.04
CA VAL A 110 12.60 4.75 0.17
C VAL A 110 11.08 4.88 0.15
N THR A 111 10.35 3.82 0.49
CA THR A 111 8.88 3.86 0.49
C THR A 111 8.32 2.92 1.53
N PHE A 112 7.38 3.41 2.33
CA PHE A 112 6.54 2.59 3.19
C PHE A 112 5.18 2.37 2.50
N VAL A 113 4.71 1.13 2.48
CA VAL A 113 3.43 0.76 1.86
C VAL A 113 2.57 0.05 2.91
N TYR A 114 1.30 0.43 2.95
CA TYR A 114 0.25 -0.17 3.75
C TYR A 114 -0.89 -0.60 2.83
N GLU A 115 -1.18 -1.89 2.78
CA GLU A 115 -2.20 -2.48 1.91
C GLU A 115 -3.27 -3.18 2.74
N VAL A 116 -4.52 -3.05 2.29
CA VAL A 116 -5.66 -3.78 2.86
C VAL A 116 -6.45 -4.44 1.74
N PHE A 117 -6.79 -5.71 1.94
CA PHE A 117 -7.44 -6.56 0.97
C PHE A 117 -8.96 -6.60 1.19
N SER A 118 -9.71 -6.50 0.10
CA SER A 118 -11.16 -6.62 0.15
C SER A 118 -11.56 -8.10 0.34
N PRO A 119 -12.55 -8.41 1.21
CA PRO A 119 -13.10 -9.75 1.34
C PRO A 119 -13.72 -10.27 0.03
N LEU A 120 -14.06 -9.36 -0.89
CA LEU A 120 -14.53 -9.72 -2.23
C LEU A 120 -13.51 -10.55 -3.03
N LEU A 121 -12.23 -10.56 -2.64
CA LEU A 121 -11.22 -11.44 -3.24
C LEU A 121 -11.54 -12.93 -3.06
N GLU A 122 -12.31 -13.31 -2.03
CA GLU A 122 -12.68 -14.72 -1.81
C GLU A 122 -13.43 -15.34 -2.99
N LYS A 123 -14.16 -14.52 -3.77
CA LYS A 123 -14.81 -14.93 -5.03
C LYS A 123 -13.82 -15.50 -6.05
N TYR A 124 -12.55 -15.08 -6.00
CA TYR A 124 -11.51 -15.46 -6.95
C TYR A 124 -10.45 -16.39 -6.35
N MET A 125 -10.17 -16.23 -5.06
CA MET A 125 -9.04 -16.88 -4.40
C MET A 125 -9.44 -17.98 -3.41
N GLY A 126 -10.74 -18.20 -3.22
CA GLY A 126 -11.28 -19.10 -2.20
C GLY A 126 -11.51 -18.39 -0.87
N LYS A 127 -12.30 -19.03 0.01
CA LYS A 127 -12.65 -18.46 1.32
C LYS A 127 -11.42 -18.31 2.21
N VAL A 128 -11.36 -17.22 2.97
CA VAL A 128 -10.37 -17.09 4.03
C VAL A 128 -10.70 -18.10 5.13
N LEU A 129 -9.72 -18.94 5.45
CA LEU A 129 -9.84 -19.89 6.56
C LEU A 129 -9.40 -19.19 7.85
N LEU A 130 -10.35 -18.56 8.53
CA LEU A 130 -10.14 -18.11 9.90
C LEU A 130 -10.33 -19.31 10.82
N LYS A 131 -9.28 -19.70 11.54
CA LYS A 131 -9.46 -20.63 12.67
C LYS A 131 -10.06 -19.82 13.81
N THR A 132 -11.31 -20.15 14.15
CA THR A 132 -11.97 -19.68 15.36
C THR A 132 -11.31 -20.24 16.61
#